data_AF-A0A9E5E949-F1
#
_entry.id   AF-A0A9E5E949-F1
#
_cell.length_a   1.000
_cell.length_b   1.000
_cell.length_c   1.000
_cell.angle_alpha   90.00
_cell.angle_beta   90.00
_cell.angle_gamma   90.00
#
_symmetry.space_group_name_H-M   'P 1'
#
loop_
_entity.id
_entity.type
_entity.pdbx_description
1 polymer ?
#
loop_
_entity_poly.entity_id
_entity_poly.type
_entity_poly.pdbx_seq_one_letter_code
_entity_poly.pdbx_strand_id
1 'polypeptide(L)'
;IGDYPAFIDYMNAVFSRTEAWLDDVDPTDLDRVVIGRPFPPMIASTYSARVAGEAGITVLDAAECWIYQHGLRHMGEIEHARGLVGLTGMTS
;
A
#
# COMPACT_ATOMS: atom_id res chain seq x y z
N ILE A 1 0.98 -20.70 2.79
CA ILE A 1 2.37 -20.24 2.59
C ILE A 1 3.26 -21.46 2.74
N GLY A 2 4.17 -21.71 1.77
CA GLY A 2 5.00 -22.94 1.74
C GLY A 2 6.20 -22.92 2.69
N ASP A 3 6.76 -21.74 2.97
CA ASP A 3 7.82 -21.51 3.96
C ASP A 3 7.42 -20.32 4.83
N TYR A 4 6.93 -20.62 6.05
CA TYR A 4 6.42 -19.61 6.96
C TYR A 4 7.53 -18.80 7.66
N PRO A 5 8.63 -19.41 8.14
CA PRO A 5 9.78 -18.66 8.64
C PRO A 5 10.34 -17.65 7.64
N ALA A 6 10.56 -18.06 6.39
CA ALA A 6 11.09 -17.14 5.36
C ALA A 6 10.13 -15.98 5.08
N PHE A 7 8.81 -16.21 5.17
CA PHE A 7 7.82 -15.15 5.06
C PHE A 7 7.90 -14.16 6.22
N ILE A 8 8.08 -14.63 7.47
CA ILE A 8 8.25 -13.76 8.63
C ILE A 8 9.50 -12.89 8.47
N ASP A 9 10.63 -13.49 8.08
CA ASP A 9 11.88 -12.75 7.87
C ASP A 9 11.73 -11.68 6.79
N TYR A 10 11.06 -12.02 5.70
CA TYR A 10 10.75 -11.07 4.63
C TYR A 10 9.86 -9.91 5.12
N MET A 11 8.77 -10.20 5.84
CA MET A 11 7.86 -9.17 6.34
C MET A 11 8.54 -8.26 7.36
N ASN A 12 9.37 -8.80 8.26
CA ASN A 12 10.18 -7.99 9.17
C ASN A 12 11.10 -7.04 8.40
N ALA A 13 11.77 -7.52 7.35
CA ALA A 13 12.63 -6.68 6.52
C ALA A 13 11.85 -5.58 5.78
N VAL A 14 10.61 -5.85 5.34
CA VAL A 14 9.73 -4.84 4.72
C VAL A 14 9.32 -3.77 5.73
N PHE A 15 8.91 -4.16 6.93
CA PHE A 15 8.48 -3.22 7.97
C PHE A 15 9.64 -2.34 8.44
N SER A 16 10.80 -2.93 8.75
CA SER A 16 11.96 -2.13 9.17
C SER A 16 12.41 -1.11 8.12
N ARG A 17 12.33 -1.43 6.82
CA ARG A 17 12.65 -0.47 5.75
C ARG A 17 11.61 0.63 5.62
N THR A 18 10.33 0.28 5.76
CA THR A 18 9.23 1.26 5.68
C THR A 18 9.31 2.23 6.86
N GLU A 19 9.54 1.72 8.07
CA GLU A 19 9.69 2.53 9.29
C GLU A 19 10.92 3.44 9.22
N ALA A 20 12.08 2.91 8.81
CA ALA A 20 13.28 3.73 8.64
C ALA A 20 13.09 4.84 7.58
N TRP A 21 12.37 4.56 6.49
CA TRP A 21 12.03 5.59 5.51
C TRP A 21 11.09 6.66 6.09
N LEU A 22 10.12 6.28 6.92
CA LEU A 22 9.21 7.21 7.58
C LEU A 22 9.95 8.12 8.58
N ASP A 23 10.98 7.63 9.26
CA ASP A 23 11.79 8.42 10.19
C ASP A 23 12.64 9.48 9.46
N ASP A 24 13.07 9.19 8.23
CA ASP A 24 14.00 10.02 7.46
C ASP A 24 13.33 10.92 6.41
N VAL A 25 12.03 10.74 6.12
CA VAL A 25 11.35 11.48 5.05
C VAL A 25 11.21 12.97 5.41
N ASP A 26 11.67 13.85 4.53
CA ASP A 26 11.42 15.28 4.65
C ASP A 26 9.93 15.56 4.35
N PRO A 27 9.16 16.18 5.26
CA PRO A 27 7.76 16.49 5.04
C PRO A 27 7.49 17.31 3.77
N THR A 28 8.46 18.13 3.33
CA THR A 28 8.34 18.91 2.10
C THR A 28 8.45 18.06 0.84
N ASP A 29 9.03 16.86 0.91
CA ASP A 29 9.09 15.92 -0.21
C ASP A 29 7.74 15.22 -0.44
N LEU A 30 6.82 15.27 0.52
CA LEU A 30 5.50 14.64 0.42
C LEU A 30 4.66 15.18 -0.75
N ASP A 31 4.85 16.46 -1.09
CA ASP A 31 4.16 17.12 -2.22
C ASP A 31 4.84 16.88 -3.57
N ARG A 32 6.03 16.25 -3.60
CA ARG A 32 6.74 15.98 -4.85
C ARG A 32 5.93 15.03 -5.73
N VAL A 33 5.68 15.45 -6.97
CA VAL A 33 5.01 14.60 -7.96
C VAL A 33 5.95 13.47 -8.41
N VAL A 34 5.54 12.22 -8.18
CA VAL A 34 6.27 11.02 -8.63
C VAL A 34 5.81 10.54 -10.00
N ILE A 35 4.55 10.74 -10.35
CA ILE A 35 3.99 10.45 -11.68
C ILE A 35 3.05 11.58 -12.07
N GLY A 36 3.45 12.38 -13.06
CA GLY A 36 2.64 13.48 -13.59
C GLY A 36 1.54 13.02 -14.56
N ARG A 37 0.58 13.91 -14.83
CA ARG A 37 -0.40 13.73 -15.90
C ARG A 37 0.17 14.12 -17.29
N PRO A 38 -0.34 13.54 -18.40
CA PRO A 38 -1.29 12.43 -18.44
C PRO A 38 -0.63 11.12 -17.99
N PHE A 39 -1.40 10.25 -17.32
CA PHE A 39 -0.85 8.99 -16.84
C PHE A 39 -0.56 8.02 -17.99
N PRO A 40 0.56 7.26 -17.91
CA PRO A 40 0.81 6.19 -18.87
C PRO A 40 -0.31 5.14 -18.78
N PRO A 41 -0.61 4.39 -19.87
CA PRO A 41 -1.73 3.46 -19.92
C PRO A 41 -1.76 2.45 -18.77
N MET A 42 -0.60 2.00 -18.30
CA MET A 42 -0.47 1.06 -17.18
C MET A 42 -0.94 1.64 -15.84
N ILE A 43 -0.86 2.97 -15.67
CA ILE A 43 -1.28 3.66 -14.45
C ILE A 43 -2.71 4.17 -14.59
N ALA A 44 -3.11 4.62 -15.78
CA ALA A 44 -4.41 5.25 -16.02
C ALA A 44 -5.63 4.40 -15.57
N SER A 45 -5.52 3.07 -15.58
CA SER A 45 -6.58 2.16 -15.15
C SER A 45 -6.53 1.77 -13.66
N THR A 46 -5.48 2.16 -12.94
CA THR A 46 -5.24 1.75 -11.54
C THR A 46 -6.09 2.54 -10.55
N TYR A 47 -6.15 2.05 -9.31
CA TYR A 47 -6.78 2.80 -8.22
C TYR A 47 -6.01 4.10 -7.92
N SER A 48 -4.67 4.09 -7.97
CA SER A 48 -3.85 5.30 -7.78
C SER A 48 -4.19 6.43 -8.77
N ALA A 49 -4.52 6.12 -10.02
CA ALA A 49 -4.94 7.16 -10.97
C ALA A 49 -6.29 7.82 -10.62
N ARG A 50 -7.15 7.14 -9.84
CA ARG A 50 -8.45 7.65 -9.39
C ARG A 50 -8.32 8.55 -8.16
N VAL A 51 -7.36 8.26 -7.30
CA VAL A 51 -7.11 9.05 -6.07
C VAL A 51 -6.08 10.15 -6.26
N ALA A 52 -5.34 10.14 -7.37
CA ALA A 52 -4.36 11.17 -7.70
C ALA A 52 -4.98 12.56 -7.90
N GLY A 53 -4.29 13.60 -7.40
CA GLY A 53 -4.65 15.00 -7.60
C GLY A 53 -4.55 15.49 -9.05
N GLU A 54 -4.75 16.81 -9.23
CA GLU A 54 -4.68 17.46 -10.55
C GLU A 54 -3.28 17.36 -11.18
N ALA A 55 -2.22 17.59 -10.38
CA ALA A 55 -0.85 17.57 -10.87
C ALA A 55 -0.33 16.16 -11.20
N GLY A 56 -0.89 15.13 -10.56
CA GLY A 56 -0.42 13.75 -10.67
C GLY A 56 -0.48 13.03 -9.32
N ILE A 57 0.27 11.95 -9.20
CA ILE A 57 0.48 11.21 -7.96
C ILE A 57 1.68 11.84 -7.24
N THR A 58 1.49 12.32 -6.01
CA THR A 58 2.56 12.80 -5.13
C THR A 58 3.21 11.66 -4.35
N VAL A 59 4.30 11.94 -3.62
CA VAL A 59 4.87 10.98 -2.67
C VAL A 59 3.85 10.60 -1.60
N LEU A 60 3.07 11.57 -1.10
CA LEU A 60 2.00 11.30 -0.14
C LEU A 60 0.92 10.39 -0.73
N ASP A 61 0.43 10.71 -1.94
CA ASP A 61 -0.58 9.88 -2.62
C ASP A 61 -0.07 8.45 -2.83
N ALA A 62 1.21 8.30 -3.18
CA ALA A 62 1.84 7.00 -3.34
C ALA A 62 1.93 6.23 -2.03
N ALA A 63 2.34 6.87 -0.93
CA ALA A 63 2.40 6.25 0.39
C ALA A 63 1.00 5.83 0.87
N GLU A 64 0.01 6.72 0.78
CA GLU A 64 -1.36 6.42 1.17
C GLU A 64 -1.97 5.32 0.30
N CYS A 65 -1.85 5.42 -1.03
CA CYS A 65 -2.49 4.48 -1.94
C CYS A 65 -1.79 3.12 -1.99
N TRP A 66 -0.46 3.09 -2.17
CA TRP A 66 0.29 1.86 -2.45
C TRP A 66 0.71 1.10 -1.20
N ILE A 67 0.79 1.78 -0.05
CA ILE A 67 1.15 1.14 1.22
C ILE A 67 -0.11 0.98 2.08
N TYR A 68 -0.70 2.09 2.53
CA TYR A 68 -1.77 2.04 3.53
C TYR A 68 -3.08 1.45 2.99
N GLN A 69 -3.69 2.08 1.99
CA GLN A 69 -4.96 1.65 1.41
C GLN A 69 -4.84 0.29 0.73
N HIS A 70 -3.68 -0.01 0.12
CA HIS A 70 -3.38 -1.32 -0.45
C HIS A 70 -3.38 -2.42 0.64
N GLY A 71 -2.74 -2.16 1.78
CA GLY A 71 -2.76 -3.06 2.94
C GLY A 71 -4.17 -3.26 3.48
N LEU A 72 -4.95 -2.19 3.63
CA LEU A 72 -6.36 -2.27 4.07
C LEU A 72 -7.22 -3.10 3.13
N ARG A 73 -7.04 -2.98 1.81
CA ARG A 73 -7.75 -3.81 0.83
C ARG A 73 -7.46 -5.30 1.05
N HIS A 74 -6.19 -5.67 1.25
CA HIS A 74 -5.82 -7.05 1.54
C HIS A 74 -6.37 -7.56 2.87
N MET A 75 -6.38 -6.72 3.90
CA MET A 75 -7.05 -7.04 5.17
C MET A 75 -8.54 -7.33 4.95
N GLY A 76 -9.25 -6.51 4.18
CA GLY A 76 -10.66 -6.73 3.84
C GLY A 76 -10.90 -8.00 3.02
N GLU A 77 -9.99 -8.34 2.10
CA GLU A 77 -10.04 -9.59 1.32
C GLU A 77 -9.88 -10.82 2.22
N ILE A 78 -8.96 -10.77 3.19
CA ILE A 78 -8.75 -11.84 4.18
C ILE A 78 -9.96 -11.97 5.09
N GLU A 79 -10.49 -10.85 5.61
CA GLU A 79 -11.72 -10.81 6.40
C GLU A 79 -12.87 -11.50 5.67
N HIS A 80 -13.11 -11.11 4.41
CA HIS A 80 -14.14 -11.69 3.59
C HIS A 80 -13.92 -13.19 3.37
N ALA A 81 -12.71 -13.60 3.00
CA ALA A 81 -12.38 -15.00 2.75
C ALA A 81 -12.56 -15.89 4.00
N ARG A 82 -12.17 -15.40 5.18
CA ARG A 82 -12.38 -16.11 6.46
C ARG A 82 -13.86 -16.29 6.78
N GLY A 83 -14.67 -15.25 6.54
CA GLY A 83 -16.12 -15.31 6.67
C GLY A 83 -16.75 -16.41 5.80
N LEU A 84 -16.28 -16.56 4.56
CA LEU A 84 -16.77 -17.60 3.64
C LEU A 84 -16.52 -19.03 4.10
N VAL A 85 -15.50 -19.27 4.94
CA VAL A 85 -15.13 -20.61 5.44
C VAL A 85 -15.51 -20.83 6.91
N GLY A 86 -16.33 -19.94 7.49
CA GLY A 86 -16.82 -20.07 8.86
C GLY A 86 -15.77 -19.77 9.95
N LEU A 87 -14.62 -19.19 9.59
CA LEU A 87 -13.55 -18.84 10.53
C LEU A 87 -13.77 -17.51 11.27
N THR A 88 -14.91 -16.85 11.05
CA THR A 88 -15.24 -15.50 11.58
C THR A 88 -14.20 -14.44 11.22
N GLY A 89 -14.32 -13.22 11.75
CA GLY A 89 -13.44 -12.11 11.40
C GLY A 89 -11.99 -12.26 11.87
N MET A 90 -11.14 -11.30 11.50
CA MET A 90 -9.74 -11.21 11.91
C MET A 90 -9.57 -10.70 13.34
N THR A 91 -10.56 -9.98 13.87
CA THR A 91 -10.64 -9.52 15.26
C THR A 91 -11.77 -10.28 15.96
N SER A 92 -11.51 -11.53 16.32
CA SER A 92 -12.42 -12.31 17.18
C SER A 92 -11.91 -12.41 18.60
#